data_AF-A0A4R4RP69-F1
#
_entry.id   AF-A0A4R4RP69-F1
#
_cell.length_a   1.000
_cell.length_b   1.000
_cell.length_c   1.000
_cell.angle_alpha   90.00
_cell.angle_beta   90.00
_cell.angle_gamma   90.00
#
_symmetry.space_group_name_H-M   'P 1'
#
loop_
_entity.id
_entity.type
_entity.pdbx_description
1 polymer ?
#
loop_
_entity_poly.entity_id
_entity_poly.type
_entity_poly.pdbx_seq_one_letter_code
_entity_poly.pdbx_strand_id
1 'polypeptide(L)'
;MEMAELPNVELFVQRLNVHREPLIGESFTLLKFDPAYDIQFPDVACIDSFLLQIDVQDDTITDRYGRAWEALRQASLSGRESMTYISRMAHEVWLGRTK
;
A
#
# COMPACT_ATOMS: atom_id res chain seq x y z
N MET A 1 -5.58 -15.35 -2.16
CA MET A 1 -4.24 -15.17 -1.57
C MET A 1 -3.13 -15.17 -2.62
N GLU A 2 -3.41 -15.69 -3.83
CA GLU A 2 -2.49 -15.78 -4.97
C GLU A 2 -1.61 -14.55 -5.23
N MET A 3 -2.14 -13.31 -5.15
CA MET A 3 -1.33 -12.11 -5.37
C MET A 3 -0.18 -11.93 -4.36
N ALA A 4 -0.39 -12.31 -3.10
CA ALA A 4 0.63 -12.15 -2.06
C ALA A 4 1.70 -13.26 -2.09
N GLU A 5 1.55 -14.23 -2.98
CA GLU A 5 2.52 -15.31 -3.23
C GLU A 5 3.43 -15.00 -4.43
N LEU A 6 3.15 -13.90 -5.16
CA LEU A 6 3.96 -13.50 -6.30
C LEU A 6 5.34 -12.98 -5.86
N PRO A 7 6.39 -13.24 -6.65
CA PRO A 7 7.71 -12.69 -6.37
C PRO A 7 7.66 -11.15 -6.39
N ASN A 8 8.38 -10.52 -5.46
CA ASN A 8 8.47 -9.07 -5.30
C ASN A 8 7.15 -8.36 -4.90
N VAL A 9 6.16 -9.11 -4.40
CA VAL A 9 4.94 -8.53 -3.81
C VAL A 9 4.99 -8.66 -2.30
N GLU A 10 4.86 -7.52 -1.61
CA GLU A 10 4.68 -7.48 -0.15
C GLU A 10 3.35 -6.84 0.20
N LEU A 11 2.58 -7.51 1.07
CA LEU A 11 1.28 -7.05 1.51
C LEU A 11 1.34 -6.51 2.94
N PHE A 12 0.92 -5.28 3.15
CA PHE A 12 0.89 -4.65 4.46
C PHE A 12 -0.57 -4.42 4.90
N VAL A 13 -0.91 -4.94 6.07
CA VAL A 13 -2.25 -4.81 6.65
C VAL A 13 -2.18 -3.93 7.89
N GLN A 14 -2.87 -2.80 7.85
CA GLN A 14 -3.10 -1.98 9.03
C GLN A 14 -4.31 -2.49 9.80
N ARG A 15 -4.16 -2.71 11.11
CA ARG A 15 -5.30 -3.11 11.95
C ARG A 15 -6.22 -1.92 12.19
N LEU A 16 -7.52 -2.19 12.25
CA LEU A 16 -8.51 -1.12 12.39
C LEU A 16 -8.50 -0.44 13.76
N ASN A 17 -7.99 -1.13 14.78
CA ASN A 17 -8.02 -0.72 16.19
C ASN A 17 -6.77 0.08 16.64
N VAL A 18 -5.93 0.50 15.70
CA VAL A 18 -4.72 1.31 15.98
C VAL A 18 -5.03 2.78 15.69
N HIS A 19 -4.44 3.69 16.46
CA HIS A 19 -4.49 5.11 16.14
C HIS A 19 -3.92 5.34 14.73
N ARG A 20 -4.63 6.11 13.92
CA ARG A 20 -4.25 6.43 12.54
C ARG A 20 -4.01 7.93 12.47
N GLU A 21 -2.83 8.32 11.99
CA GLU A 21 -2.71 9.67 11.44
C GLU A 21 -3.67 9.80 10.25
N PRO A 22 -4.26 10.98 10.00
CA PRO A 22 -5.14 11.17 8.87
C PRO A 22 -4.40 10.82 7.58
N LEU A 23 -4.86 9.76 6.93
CA LEU A 23 -4.34 9.28 5.67
C LEU A 23 -4.91 10.11 4.52
N ILE A 24 -4.17 10.14 3.43
CA ILE A 24 -4.68 10.57 2.13
C ILE A 24 -5.98 9.80 1.85
N GLY A 25 -7.05 10.52 1.51
CA GLY A 25 -8.39 9.95 1.37
C GLY A 25 -8.59 9.16 0.08
N GLU A 26 -7.66 9.33 -0.85
CA GLU A 26 -7.61 8.71 -2.17
C GLU A 26 -6.71 7.46 -2.17
N SER A 27 -7.08 6.49 -3.01
CA SER A 27 -6.16 5.42 -3.40
C SER A 27 -5.08 5.98 -4.33
N PHE A 28 -3.87 5.44 -4.25
CA PHE A 28 -2.79 5.86 -5.13
C PHE A 28 -1.82 4.72 -5.44
N THR A 29 -1.13 4.85 -6.56
CA THR A 29 0.03 4.04 -6.93
C THR A 29 1.26 4.93 -6.96
N LEU A 30 2.33 4.52 -6.29
CA LEU A 30 3.62 5.21 -6.32
C LEU A 30 4.62 4.35 -7.10
N LEU A 31 5.17 4.90 -8.18
CA LEU A 31 6.22 4.28 -8.97
C LEU A 31 7.55 4.95 -8.61
N LYS A 32 8.50 4.13 -8.15
CA LYS A 32 9.87 4.55 -7.90
C LYS A 32 10.80 3.81 -8.83
N PHE A 33 11.79 4.52 -9.35
CA PHE A 33 12.71 3.98 -10.33
C PHE A 33 14.14 4.06 -9.80
N ASP A 34 14.84 2.93 -9.81
CA ASP A 34 16.27 2.94 -9.57
C ASP A 34 16.98 3.66 -10.73
N PRO A 35 18.05 4.42 -10.47
CA PRO A 35 18.82 5.06 -11.52
C PRO A 35 19.41 4.02 -12.47
N ALA A 36 19.31 4.26 -13.78
CA ALA A 36 19.84 3.37 -14.81
C ALA A 36 20.78 4.13 -15.72
N TYR A 37 22.06 3.71 -15.76
CA TYR A 37 23.13 4.42 -16.44
C TYR A 37 23.22 5.88 -15.96
N ASP A 38 23.22 6.84 -16.89
CA ASP A 38 23.26 8.28 -16.60
C ASP A 38 21.85 8.93 -16.60
N ILE A 39 20.78 8.12 -16.60
CA ILE A 39 19.40 8.61 -16.64
C ILE A 39 18.74 8.43 -15.27
N GLN A 40 18.19 9.53 -14.74
CA GLN A 40 17.30 9.52 -13.59
C GLN A 40 15.85 9.65 -14.07
N PHE A 41 15.01 8.70 -13.68
CA PHE A 41 13.58 8.77 -13.93
C PHE A 41 12.90 9.44 -12.73
N PRO A 42 11.95 10.37 -12.94
CA PRO A 42 11.19 10.94 -11.84
C PRO A 42 10.27 9.89 -11.23
N ASP A 43 10.07 9.97 -9.91
CA ASP A 43 9.01 9.22 -9.24
C ASP A 43 7.65 9.66 -9.80
N VAL A 44 6.67 8.75 -9.85
CA VAL A 44 5.33 9.04 -10.37
C VAL A 44 4.29 8.65 -9.33
N ALA A 45 3.39 9.58 -9.01
CA ALA A 45 2.21 9.30 -8.21
C ALA A 45 0.97 9.30 -9.10
N CYS A 46 0.32 8.14 -9.21
CA CYS A 46 -0.99 7.99 -9.86
C CYS A 46 -2.06 8.03 -8.76
N ILE A 47 -2.93 9.04 -8.78
CA ILE A 47 -3.94 9.24 -7.76
C ILE A 47 -5.30 8.84 -8.34
N ASP A 48 -5.90 7.82 -7.74
CA ASP A 48 -7.23 7.34 -8.08
C ASP A 48 -8.25 7.98 -7.12
N SER A 49 -8.90 9.06 -7.59
CA SER A 49 -10.01 9.70 -6.89
C SER A 49 -11.33 9.35 -7.56
N PHE A 50 -12.41 9.30 -6.79
CA PHE A 50 -13.78 9.04 -7.27
C PHE A 50 -14.24 9.94 -8.43
N LEU A 51 -13.58 11.10 -8.64
CA LEU A 51 -13.93 12.07 -9.65
C LEU A 51 -12.92 12.16 -10.81
N LEU A 52 -11.67 11.72 -10.64
CA LEU A 52 -10.62 11.81 -11.67
C LEU A 52 -9.43 10.90 -11.34
N GLN A 53 -8.86 10.29 -12.38
CA GLN A 53 -7.54 9.66 -12.33
C GLN A 53 -6.52 10.70 -12.83
N ILE A 54 -5.52 11.03 -12.01
CA ILE A 54 -4.50 12.04 -12.33
C ILE A 54 -3.12 11.43 -12.15
N ASP A 55 -2.32 11.47 -13.20
CA ASP A 55 -0.89 11.17 -13.16
C ASP A 55 -0.13 12.45 -12.84
N VAL A 56 0.67 12.43 -11.77
CA VAL A 56 1.41 13.60 -11.30
C VAL A 56 2.91 13.33 -11.24
N GLN A 57 3.67 14.14 -11.98
CA GLN A 57 5.13 14.22 -11.96
C GLN A 57 5.56 15.57 -11.36
N ASP A 58 5.11 15.82 -10.15
CA ASP A 58 5.46 17.00 -9.35
C ASP A 58 6.20 16.52 -8.10
N ASP A 59 7.42 17.01 -7.89
CA ASP A 59 8.30 16.58 -6.80
C ASP A 59 7.66 16.77 -5.42
N THR A 60 6.84 17.80 -5.25
CA THR A 60 6.18 18.10 -3.97
C THR A 60 5.05 17.11 -3.72
N ILE A 61 4.28 16.79 -4.76
CA ILE A 61 3.19 15.83 -4.66
C ILE A 61 3.75 14.41 -4.49
N THR A 62 4.72 14.01 -5.30
CA THR A 62 5.35 12.68 -5.20
C THR A 62 6.05 12.47 -3.86
N ASP A 63 6.75 13.47 -3.30
CA ASP A 63 7.32 13.39 -1.93
C ASP A 63 6.22 13.22 -0.88
N ARG A 64 5.11 13.98 -0.99
CA ARG A 64 3.98 13.85 -0.06
C ARG A 64 3.40 12.44 -0.06
N TYR A 65 3.15 11.86 -1.23
CA TYR A 65 2.63 10.49 -1.36
C TYR A 65 3.67 9.45 -0.92
N GLY A 66 4.95 9.70 -1.16
CA GLY A 66 6.05 8.88 -0.63
C GLY A 66 6.09 8.85 0.89
N ARG A 67 5.95 9.99 1.56
CA ARG A 67 5.87 10.07 3.03
C ARG A 67 4.64 9.38 3.58
N ALA A 68 3.49 9.56 2.92
CA ALA A 68 2.25 8.89 3.31
C ALA A 68 2.39 7.37 3.21
N TRP A 69 3.00 6.86 2.14
CA TRP A 69 3.32 5.44 2.01
C TRP A 69 4.21 4.92 3.14
N GLU A 70 5.29 5.62 3.47
CA GLU A 70 6.18 5.15 4.55
C GLU A 70 5.49 5.17 5.92
N ALA A 71 4.70 6.20 6.22
CA ALA A 71 3.92 6.25 7.45
C ALA A 71 2.91 5.09 7.53
N LEU A 72 2.23 4.78 6.43
CA LEU A 72 1.33 3.63 6.30
C LEU A 72 2.05 2.31 6.54
N ARG A 73 3.18 2.12 5.88
CA ARG A 73 3.98 0.89 5.97
C ARG A 73 4.48 0.66 7.38
N GLN A 74 4.98 1.70 8.06
CA GLN A 74 5.46 1.63 9.44
C GLN A 74 4.34 1.34 10.45
N ALA A 75 3.14 1.86 10.22
CA ALA A 75 1.99 1.62 11.09
C ALA A 75 1.26 0.29 10.80
N SER A 76 1.65 -0.41 9.73
CA SER A 76 1.07 -1.68 9.30
C SER A 76 1.84 -2.89 9.84
N LEU A 77 1.17 -4.04 9.87
CA LEU A 77 1.86 -5.31 10.08
C LEU A 77 2.87 -5.55 8.95
N SER A 78 3.98 -6.21 9.26
CA SER A 78 4.94 -6.64 8.23
C SER A 78 4.28 -7.59 7.21
N GLY A 79 4.93 -7.80 6.05
CA GLY A 79 4.44 -8.71 5.01
C GLY A 79 3.99 -10.07 5.54
N ARG A 80 4.85 -10.71 6.34
CA ARG A 80 4.59 -12.04 6.92
C ARG A 80 3.49 -12.03 7.98
N GLU A 81 3.47 -11.00 8.83
CA GLU A 81 2.43 -10.85 9.85
C GLU A 81 1.06 -10.57 9.23
N SER A 82 1.02 -9.78 8.16
CA SER A 82 -0.17 -9.49 7.37
C SER A 82 -0.74 -10.77 6.77
N MET A 83 0.10 -11.59 6.16
CA MET A 83 -0.32 -12.90 5.62
C MET A 83 -0.88 -13.82 6.70
N THR A 84 -0.16 -13.94 7.82
CA THR A 84 -0.61 -14.75 8.97
C THR A 84 -1.97 -14.25 9.50
N TYR A 85 -2.11 -12.92 9.61
CA TYR A 85 -3.34 -12.29 10.08
C TYR A 85 -4.52 -12.56 9.13
N ILE A 86 -4.32 -12.40 7.81
CA ILE A 86 -5.35 -12.68 6.81
C ILE A 86 -5.76 -14.14 6.82
N SER A 87 -4.81 -15.09 6.83
CA SER A 87 -5.13 -16.52 6.87
C SER A 87 -5.96 -16.87 8.09
N ARG A 88 -5.60 -16.35 9.26
CA ARG A 88 -6.35 -16.57 10.50
C ARG A 88 -7.76 -16.00 10.41
N MET A 89 -7.91 -14.73 9.99
CA MET A 89 -9.23 -14.09 9.87
C MET A 89 -10.11 -14.78 8.83
N ALA A 90 -9.55 -15.21 7.70
CA ALA A 90 -10.28 -16.00 6.72
C ALA A 90 -10.80 -17.29 7.38
N HIS A 91 -9.93 -18.06 8.04
CA HIS A 91 -10.34 -19.30 8.70
C HIS A 91 -11.47 -19.10 9.72
N GLU A 92 -11.36 -18.08 10.57
CA GLU A 92 -12.38 -17.74 11.57
C GLU A 92 -13.73 -17.35 10.92
N VAL A 93 -13.71 -16.54 9.85
CA VAL A 93 -14.93 -16.11 9.15
C VAL A 93 -15.59 -17.26 8.38
N TRP A 94 -14.80 -18.09 7.69
CA TRP A 94 -15.32 -19.21 6.90
C TRP A 94 -15.85 -20.34 7.79
N LEU A 95 -15.21 -20.63 8.93
CA LEU A 95 -15.74 -21.57 9.93
C LEU A 95 -16.89 -21.00 10.76
N GLY A 96 -16.90 -19.70 11.01
CA GLY A 96 -18.00 -19.03 11.71
C GLY A 96 -19.30 -18.95 10.91
N ARG A 97 -19.22 -19.00 9.57
CA ARG A 97 -20.37 -19.02 8.65
C ARG A 97 -21.00 -20.40 8.43
N THR A 98 -20.39 -21.47 8.95
CA THR A 98 -20.88 -22.86 8.81
C THR A 98 -21.59 -23.38 10.06
N LYS A 99 -21.89 -22.49 11.03
CA LYS A 99 -22.80 -22.71 12.15
C LYS A 99 -24.03 -21.81 12.00
#